data_AF-A0A2T2TSZ8-F1
#
_entry.id   AF-A0A2T2TSZ8-F1
#
_cell.length_a   1.000
_cell.length_b   1.000
_cell.length_c   1.000
_cell.angle_alpha   90.00
_cell.angle_beta   90.00
_cell.angle_gamma   90.00
#
_symmetry.space_group_name_H-M   'P 1'
#
loop_
_entity.id
_entity.type
_entity.pdbx_description
1 polymer ?
#
loop_
_entity_poly.entity_id
_entity_poly.type
_entity_poly.pdbx_seq_one_letter_code
_entity_poly.pdbx_strand_id
1 'polypeptide(L)'
;MLWDATETRTPKDGLTALSDAVHRWFPSAFEDDAHPFPVDPALQHAFNGLLTLADWIGSDETFFPFAGTSDDPIERARAHAAEAVETLFLDASEPRTALDSDAGFDQILEQPDWEPYPIQEAVRDVPLHENGGLAVLESDTGSGKTEAALVRFVRLYRAGRVDGLYFAVPTRTAATQLHGRVTEAVKRLFPDGAR
;
A
#
# COMPACT_ATOMS: atom_id res chain seq x y z
N MET A 1 16.28 -33.28 2.11
CA MET A 1 15.92 -34.53 1.43
C MET A 1 16.17 -34.27 -0.05
N LEU A 2 17.08 -35.02 -0.69
CA LEU A 2 17.33 -34.87 -2.13
C LEU A 2 16.18 -35.56 -2.89
N TRP A 3 15.83 -35.07 -4.07
CA TRP A 3 14.77 -35.63 -4.90
C TRP A 3 15.15 -37.03 -5.41
N ASP A 4 14.26 -38.00 -5.24
CA ASP A 4 14.41 -39.36 -5.79
C ASP A 4 13.74 -39.46 -7.17
N ALA A 5 14.44 -40.11 -8.12
CA ALA A 5 13.94 -40.25 -9.47
C ALA A 5 12.65 -41.08 -9.52
N THR A 6 11.60 -40.52 -10.11
CA THR A 6 10.35 -41.23 -10.40
C THR A 6 10.17 -41.37 -11.90
N GLU A 7 9.50 -42.44 -12.35
CA GLU A 7 9.20 -42.66 -13.78
C GLU A 7 8.20 -41.64 -14.36
N THR A 8 7.56 -40.84 -13.51
CA THR A 8 6.40 -40.01 -13.86
C THR A 8 6.69 -38.52 -14.01
N ARG A 9 7.82 -38.02 -13.47
CA ARG A 9 8.19 -36.59 -13.57
C ARG A 9 9.70 -36.43 -13.59
N THR A 10 10.20 -35.56 -14.45
CA THR A 10 11.58 -35.08 -14.37
C THR A 10 11.59 -33.60 -13.94
N PRO A 11 12.46 -33.19 -12.99
CA PRO A 11 12.56 -31.78 -12.58
C PRO A 11 12.94 -30.85 -13.74
N LYS A 12 13.74 -31.36 -14.68
CA LYS A 12 14.15 -30.64 -15.88
C LYS A 12 12.95 -30.27 -16.75
N ASP A 13 12.08 -31.22 -17.06
CA ASP A 13 10.89 -30.96 -17.87
C ASP A 13 9.93 -30.00 -17.16
N GLY A 14 9.83 -30.10 -15.82
CA GLY A 14 9.06 -29.15 -15.01
C GLY A 14 9.60 -27.72 -15.07
N LEU A 15 10.92 -27.54 -14.97
CA LEU A 15 11.56 -26.22 -15.12
C LEU A 15 11.40 -25.65 -16.53
N THR A 16 11.52 -26.49 -17.57
CA THR A 16 11.27 -26.07 -18.96
C THR A 16 9.82 -25.63 -19.14
N ALA A 17 8.85 -26.42 -18.67
CA ALA A 17 7.43 -26.06 -18.76
C ALA A 17 7.11 -24.76 -18.00
N LEU A 18 7.71 -24.54 -16.83
CA LEU A 18 7.57 -23.29 -16.08
C LEU A 18 8.19 -22.11 -16.85
N SER A 19 9.37 -22.30 -17.45
CA SER A 19 10.01 -21.27 -18.27
C SER A 19 9.14 -20.89 -19.46
N ASP A 20 8.61 -21.86 -20.20
CA ASP A 20 7.71 -21.63 -21.33
C ASP A 20 6.43 -20.90 -20.91
N ALA A 21 5.89 -21.22 -19.73
CA ALA A 21 4.74 -20.54 -19.17
C ALA A 21 5.06 -19.07 -18.82
N VAL A 22 6.21 -18.81 -18.17
CA VAL A 22 6.64 -17.44 -17.82
C VAL A 22 6.83 -16.57 -19.07
N HIS A 23 7.44 -17.09 -20.14
CA HIS A 23 7.57 -16.34 -21.40
C HIS A 23 6.21 -16.01 -22.03
N ARG A 24 5.24 -16.92 -21.91
CA ARG A 24 3.88 -16.70 -22.41
C ARG A 24 3.10 -15.69 -21.58
N TRP A 25 3.26 -15.72 -20.25
CA TRP A 25 2.52 -14.86 -19.33
C TRP A 25 3.07 -13.44 -19.27
N PHE A 26 4.38 -13.29 -19.47
CA PHE A 26 5.10 -12.00 -19.37
C PHE A 26 5.97 -11.75 -20.62
N PRO A 27 5.38 -11.71 -21.83
CA PRO A 27 6.15 -11.63 -23.08
C PRO A 27 7.05 -10.40 -23.14
N SER A 28 6.59 -9.25 -22.64
CA SER A 28 7.36 -7.98 -22.64
C SER A 28 8.65 -8.02 -21.81
N ALA A 29 8.82 -9.00 -20.92
CA ALA A 29 10.08 -9.19 -20.18
C ALA A 29 11.17 -9.90 -21.03
N PHE A 30 10.80 -10.43 -22.20
CA PHE A 30 11.67 -11.24 -23.07
C PHE A 30 11.73 -10.71 -24.52
N GLU A 31 11.15 -9.54 -24.79
CA GLU A 31 11.30 -8.84 -26.07
C GLU A 31 12.73 -8.26 -26.20
N ASP A 32 13.20 -8.04 -27.43
CA ASP A 32 14.58 -7.61 -27.69
C ASP A 32 14.92 -6.23 -27.10
N ASP A 33 13.92 -5.40 -26.84
CA ASP A 33 14.01 -4.09 -26.21
C ASP A 33 13.76 -4.12 -24.69
N ALA A 34 13.55 -5.31 -24.10
CA ALA A 34 13.39 -5.45 -22.67
C ALA A 34 14.63 -4.97 -21.92
N HIS A 35 14.44 -4.08 -20.96
CA HIS A 35 15.51 -3.59 -20.12
C HIS A 35 15.89 -4.64 -19.06
N PRO A 36 17.19 -4.85 -18.80
CA PRO A 36 17.60 -5.72 -17.70
C PRO A 36 17.08 -5.17 -16.38
N PHE A 37 16.79 -6.08 -15.44
CA PHE A 37 16.37 -5.68 -14.11
C PHE A 37 17.43 -4.74 -13.49
N PRO A 38 17.05 -3.55 -12.96
CA PRO A 38 18.04 -2.55 -12.62
C PRO A 38 18.98 -3.00 -11.50
N VAL A 39 20.23 -2.54 -11.57
CA VAL A 39 21.28 -2.85 -10.58
C VAL A 39 21.27 -1.91 -9.37
N ASP A 40 20.29 -1.01 -9.29
CA ASP A 40 20.16 -0.07 -8.17
C ASP A 40 19.72 -0.79 -6.89
N PRO A 41 20.53 -0.82 -5.82
CA PRO A 41 20.21 -1.59 -4.62
C PRO A 41 18.92 -1.13 -3.93
N ALA A 42 18.62 0.18 -3.94
CA ALA A 42 17.41 0.68 -3.31
C ALA A 42 16.15 0.16 -4.00
N LEU A 43 16.14 0.19 -5.34
CA LEU A 43 15.07 -0.41 -6.14
C LEU A 43 14.97 -1.92 -5.91
N GLN A 44 16.11 -2.64 -5.90
CA GLN A 44 16.11 -4.09 -5.68
C GLN A 44 15.55 -4.47 -4.31
N HIS A 45 15.89 -3.72 -3.26
CA HIS A 45 15.34 -3.94 -1.92
C HIS A 45 13.84 -3.68 -1.86
N ALA A 46 13.37 -2.58 -2.47
CA ALA A 46 11.95 -2.27 -2.57
C ALA A 46 11.19 -3.36 -3.34
N PHE A 47 11.73 -3.80 -4.49
CA PHE A 47 11.15 -4.88 -5.29
C PHE A 47 11.11 -6.20 -4.52
N ASN A 48 12.16 -6.55 -3.77
CA ASN A 48 12.16 -7.77 -2.96
C ASN A 48 11.08 -7.74 -1.87
N GLY A 49 10.83 -6.57 -1.27
CA GLY A 49 9.70 -6.38 -0.34
C GLY A 49 8.36 -6.60 -1.02
N LEU A 50 8.15 -6.02 -2.21
CA LEU A 50 6.94 -6.21 -3.02
C LEU A 50 6.76 -7.68 -3.44
N LEU A 51 7.82 -8.34 -3.89
CA LEU A 51 7.81 -9.75 -4.28
C LEU A 51 7.44 -10.65 -3.09
N THR A 52 7.98 -10.35 -1.90
CA THR A 52 7.66 -11.07 -0.67
C THR A 52 6.18 -10.88 -0.30
N LEU A 53 5.66 -9.66 -0.40
CA LEU A 53 4.23 -9.40 -0.17
C LEU A 53 3.35 -10.16 -1.18
N ALA A 54 3.73 -10.17 -2.46
CA ALA A 54 3.01 -10.90 -3.50
C ALA A 54 3.00 -12.42 -3.25
N ASP A 55 4.12 -12.98 -2.79
CA ASP A 55 4.22 -14.40 -2.38
C ASP A 55 3.31 -14.72 -1.19
N TRP A 56 3.25 -13.85 -0.19
CA TRP A 56 2.35 -14.01 0.96
C TRP A 56 0.87 -13.97 0.55
N ILE A 57 0.50 -13.02 -0.30
CA ILE A 57 -0.87 -12.92 -0.84
C ILE A 57 -1.19 -14.14 -1.70
N GLY A 58 -0.28 -14.55 -2.59
CA GLY A 58 -0.43 -15.71 -3.46
C GLY A 58 -0.49 -17.05 -2.71
N SER A 59 -0.05 -17.08 -1.46
CA SER A 59 -0.11 -18.24 -0.57
C SER A 59 -1.39 -18.30 0.27
N ASP A 60 -2.22 -17.26 0.26
CA ASP A 60 -3.50 -17.25 0.98
C ASP A 60 -4.56 -17.99 0.16
N GLU A 61 -4.93 -19.19 0.61
CA GLU A 61 -5.94 -20.04 -0.04
C GLU A 61 -7.34 -19.40 -0.08
N THR A 62 -7.58 -18.33 0.70
CA THR A 62 -8.83 -17.54 0.63
C THR A 62 -8.93 -16.80 -0.69
N PHE A 63 -7.80 -16.29 -1.21
CA PHE A 63 -7.72 -15.61 -2.51
C PHE A 63 -7.30 -16.56 -3.63
N PHE A 64 -6.37 -17.50 -3.35
CA PHE A 64 -5.79 -18.42 -4.33
C PHE A 64 -6.03 -19.88 -3.93
N PRO A 65 -7.26 -20.40 -4.09
CA PRO A 65 -7.53 -21.80 -3.82
C PRO A 65 -6.71 -22.70 -4.75
N PHE A 66 -6.32 -23.89 -4.27
CA PHE A 66 -5.58 -24.84 -5.09
C PHE A 66 -6.33 -25.18 -6.38
N ALA A 67 -5.57 -25.19 -7.49
CA ALA A 67 -6.14 -25.46 -8.80
C ALA A 67 -6.74 -26.88 -8.87
N GLY A 68 -8.04 -26.96 -9.17
CA GLY A 68 -8.73 -28.22 -9.47
C GLY A 68 -8.56 -28.69 -10.92
N THR A 69 -7.83 -27.95 -11.75
CA THR A 69 -7.64 -28.21 -13.19
C THR A 69 -6.18 -28.02 -13.58
N SER A 70 -5.76 -28.60 -14.71
CA SER A 70 -4.43 -28.41 -15.30
C SER A 70 -4.39 -27.33 -16.39
N ASP A 71 -5.48 -26.56 -16.55
CA ASP A 71 -5.55 -25.48 -17.53
C ASP A 71 -4.62 -24.32 -17.15
N ASP A 72 -4.29 -23.48 -18.13
CA ASP A 72 -3.44 -22.29 -17.92
C ASP A 72 -4.07 -21.36 -16.85
N PRO A 73 -3.41 -21.14 -15.70
CA PRO A 73 -4.01 -20.45 -14.58
C PRO A 73 -3.98 -18.92 -14.70
N ILE A 74 -3.24 -18.34 -15.65
CA ILE A 74 -2.83 -16.93 -15.55
C ILE A 74 -3.99 -15.94 -15.49
N GLU A 75 -5.05 -16.16 -16.28
CA GLU A 75 -6.21 -15.25 -16.28
C GLU A 75 -6.98 -15.32 -14.97
N ARG A 76 -7.14 -16.52 -14.39
CA ARG A 76 -7.73 -16.69 -13.06
C ARG A 76 -6.84 -16.07 -11.99
N ALA A 77 -5.54 -16.30 -12.06
CA ALA A 77 -4.57 -15.75 -11.10
C ALA A 77 -4.58 -14.21 -11.12
N ARG A 78 -4.70 -13.58 -12.30
CA ARG A 78 -4.85 -12.12 -12.44
C ARG A 78 -6.15 -11.62 -11.82
N ALA A 79 -7.27 -12.32 -12.05
CA ALA A 79 -8.55 -11.97 -11.44
C ALA A 79 -8.50 -12.06 -9.90
N HIS A 80 -7.95 -13.15 -9.36
CA HIS A 80 -7.76 -13.31 -7.90
C HIS A 80 -6.78 -12.28 -7.32
N ALA A 81 -5.72 -11.93 -8.05
CA ALA A 81 -4.80 -10.87 -7.62
C ALA A 81 -5.49 -9.51 -7.54
N ALA A 82 -6.35 -9.17 -8.51
CA ALA A 82 -7.13 -7.94 -8.48
C ALA A 82 -8.10 -7.91 -7.29
N GLU A 83 -8.84 -9.00 -7.06
CA GLU A 83 -9.73 -9.16 -5.90
C GLU A 83 -8.97 -9.04 -4.58
N ALA A 84 -7.78 -9.64 -4.47
CA ALA A 84 -6.96 -9.56 -3.27
C ALA A 84 -6.45 -8.14 -3.01
N VAL A 85 -5.99 -7.44 -4.04
CA VAL A 85 -5.52 -6.04 -3.94
C VAL A 85 -6.66 -5.11 -3.47
N GLU A 86 -7.87 -5.32 -3.99
CA GLU A 86 -9.08 -4.59 -3.59
C GLU A 86 -9.46 -4.91 -2.14
N THR A 87 -9.61 -6.20 -1.80
CA THR A 87 -10.03 -6.66 -0.47
C THR A 87 -9.06 -6.27 0.64
N LEU A 88 -7.76 -6.20 0.33
CA LEU A 88 -6.71 -5.81 1.26
C LEU A 88 -6.46 -4.30 1.28
N PHE A 89 -7.23 -3.50 0.53
CA PHE A 89 -7.12 -2.04 0.45
C PHE A 89 -5.71 -1.56 0.08
N LEU A 90 -5.06 -2.25 -0.87
CA LEU A 90 -3.70 -1.94 -1.30
C LEU A 90 -3.64 -0.88 -2.41
N ASP A 91 -4.77 -0.57 -3.07
CA ASP A 91 -4.89 0.54 -4.01
C ASP A 91 -5.49 1.78 -3.33
N ALA A 92 -4.68 2.83 -3.23
CA ALA A 92 -5.07 4.11 -2.65
C ALA A 92 -5.81 5.03 -3.64
N SER A 93 -5.94 4.67 -4.92
CA SER A 93 -6.45 5.56 -5.97
C SER A 93 -7.93 5.89 -5.82
N GLU A 94 -8.76 4.89 -5.51
CA GLU A 94 -10.20 5.08 -5.32
C GLU A 94 -10.52 5.89 -4.06
N PRO A 95 -9.99 5.56 -2.85
CA PRO A 95 -10.22 6.37 -1.66
C PRO A 95 -9.73 7.81 -1.82
N ARG A 96 -8.62 8.04 -2.54
CA ARG A 96 -8.13 9.39 -2.87
C ARG A 96 -9.15 10.20 -3.66
N THR A 97 -9.80 9.58 -4.63
CA THR A 97 -10.80 10.25 -5.48
C THR A 97 -12.10 10.52 -4.72
N ALA A 98 -12.43 9.67 -3.73
CA ALA A 98 -13.60 9.81 -2.89
C ALA A 98 -13.47 10.88 -1.78
N LEU A 99 -12.26 11.35 -1.47
CA LEU A 99 -12.07 12.49 -0.58
C LEU A 99 -12.66 13.75 -1.21
N ASP A 100 -13.70 14.28 -0.57
CA ASP A 100 -14.34 15.54 -0.94
C ASP A 100 -13.29 16.66 -1.12
N SER A 101 -13.38 17.49 -2.15
CA SER A 101 -12.51 18.67 -2.29
C SER A 101 -12.53 19.55 -1.02
N ASP A 102 -13.67 19.59 -0.33
CA ASP A 102 -13.89 20.36 0.90
C ASP A 102 -13.60 19.57 2.19
N ALA A 103 -13.10 18.32 2.11
CA ALA A 103 -12.64 17.55 3.28
C ALA A 103 -11.37 18.17 3.92
N GLY A 104 -11.59 19.32 4.55
CA GLY A 104 -10.58 20.17 5.12
C GLY A 104 -10.22 19.81 6.55
N PHE A 105 -9.54 20.77 7.16
CA PHE A 105 -9.11 20.75 8.56
C PHE A 105 -10.25 20.39 9.53
N ASP A 106 -11.44 20.94 9.28
CA ASP A 106 -12.59 20.87 10.18
C ASP A 106 -13.18 19.45 10.26
N GLN A 107 -12.99 18.63 9.22
CA GLN A 107 -13.39 17.22 9.24
C GLN A 107 -12.37 16.33 9.96
N ILE A 108 -11.13 16.78 10.11
CA ILE A 108 -10.09 16.05 10.86
C ILE A 108 -10.26 16.28 12.36
N LEU A 109 -10.71 17.47 12.74
CA LEU A 109 -10.96 17.84 14.12
C LEU A 109 -12.11 17.03 14.73
N GLU A 110 -12.04 16.82 16.05
CA GLU A 110 -13.03 16.01 16.76
C GLU A 110 -14.43 16.63 16.78
N GLN A 111 -14.54 17.96 16.61
CA GLN A 111 -15.82 18.67 16.56
C GLN A 111 -15.80 19.80 15.50
N PRO A 112 -16.89 20.00 14.74
CA PRO A 112 -16.99 21.07 13.73
C PRO A 112 -16.81 22.48 14.30
N ASP A 113 -17.15 22.67 15.57
CA ASP A 113 -17.06 23.97 16.28
C ASP A 113 -15.71 24.17 17.01
N TRP A 114 -14.74 23.27 16.82
CA TRP A 114 -13.45 23.36 17.50
C TRP A 114 -12.52 24.32 16.75
N GLU A 115 -12.11 25.40 17.42
CA GLU A 115 -11.03 26.25 16.91
C GLU A 115 -9.71 25.48 16.82
N PRO A 116 -9.05 25.44 15.64
CA PRO A 116 -7.79 24.75 15.45
C PRO A 116 -6.69 25.38 16.32
N TYR A 117 -5.78 24.55 16.81
CA TYR A 117 -4.61 25.07 17.51
C TYR A 117 -3.67 25.82 16.54
N PRO A 118 -2.86 26.79 17.02
CA PRO A 118 -1.95 27.53 16.15
C PRO A 118 -0.98 26.63 15.35
N ILE A 119 -0.53 25.53 15.97
CA ILE A 119 0.37 24.57 15.32
C ILE A 119 -0.29 23.80 14.16
N GLN A 120 -1.58 23.56 14.31
CA GLN A 120 -2.44 22.87 13.38
C GLN A 120 -2.70 23.76 12.16
N GLU A 121 -2.94 25.06 12.38
CA GLU A 121 -3.01 26.07 11.32
C GLU A 121 -1.69 26.23 10.58
N ALA A 122 -0.56 26.28 11.30
CA ALA A 122 0.77 26.47 10.72
C ALA A 122 1.11 25.40 9.66
N VAL A 123 0.59 24.18 9.79
CA VAL A 123 0.79 23.10 8.82
C VAL A 123 0.09 23.37 7.48
N ARG A 124 -0.92 24.24 7.41
CA ARG A 124 -1.61 24.60 6.16
C ARG A 124 -0.67 25.27 5.15
N ASP A 125 0.25 26.07 5.64
CA ASP A 125 1.13 26.87 4.78
C ASP A 125 2.47 26.17 4.46
N VAL A 126 2.74 25.02 5.10
CA VAL A 126 3.94 24.25 4.79
C VAL A 126 3.91 23.80 3.32
N PRO A 127 4.93 24.13 2.51
CA PRO A 127 4.98 23.76 1.10
C PRO A 127 4.88 22.24 0.88
N LEU A 128 4.31 21.84 -0.26
CA LEU A 128 4.33 20.46 -0.74
C LEU A 128 5.41 20.35 -1.81
N HIS A 129 6.33 19.40 -1.65
CA HIS A 129 7.40 19.16 -2.61
C HIS A 129 7.17 17.84 -3.33
N GLU A 130 7.37 17.82 -4.65
CA GLU A 130 7.10 16.64 -5.49
C GLU A 130 8.00 15.45 -5.13
N ASN A 131 9.26 15.73 -4.79
CA ASN A 131 10.28 14.73 -4.47
C ASN A 131 10.31 14.36 -2.98
N GLY A 132 9.24 14.68 -2.23
CA GLY A 132 9.18 14.51 -0.78
C GLY A 132 9.94 15.57 0.00
N GLY A 133 9.91 15.46 1.33
CA GLY A 133 10.59 16.40 2.23
C GLY A 133 10.44 16.03 3.70
N LEU A 134 11.28 16.64 4.54
CA LEU A 134 11.25 16.50 6.00
C LEU A 134 10.64 17.76 6.61
N ALA A 135 9.54 17.60 7.36
CA ALA A 135 8.97 18.67 8.17
C ALA A 135 9.16 18.32 9.66
N VAL A 136 9.63 19.30 10.43
CA VAL A 136 9.78 19.19 11.88
C VAL A 136 8.78 20.13 12.54
N LEU A 137 7.98 19.59 13.46
CA LEU A 137 6.91 20.31 14.12
C LEU A 137 7.12 20.25 15.64
N GLU A 138 7.60 21.36 16.22
CA GLU A 138 7.93 21.45 17.64
C GLU A 138 6.82 22.18 18.41
N SER A 139 6.31 21.53 19.46
CA SER A 139 5.32 22.11 20.37
C SER A 139 5.10 21.22 21.60
N ASP A 140 4.45 21.77 22.62
CA ASP A 140 4.14 21.11 23.89
C ASP A 140 3.28 19.85 23.72
N THR A 141 3.33 18.95 24.70
CA THR A 141 2.42 17.80 24.75
C THR A 141 0.97 18.26 24.89
N GLY A 142 0.05 17.66 24.13
CA GLY A 142 -1.37 18.05 24.15
C GLY A 142 -1.76 19.17 23.18
N SER A 143 -0.81 19.78 22.46
CA SER A 143 -1.06 20.85 21.48
C SER A 143 -1.67 20.38 20.15
N GLY A 144 -2.15 19.14 20.03
CA GLY A 144 -2.77 18.62 18.82
C GLY A 144 -1.82 18.31 17.65
N LYS A 145 -0.57 17.89 17.95
CA LYS A 145 0.42 17.45 16.94
C LYS A 145 -0.08 16.30 16.05
N THR A 146 -0.91 15.41 16.59
CA THR A 146 -1.48 14.28 15.84
C THR A 146 -2.39 14.77 14.72
N GLU A 147 -3.32 15.67 15.04
CA GLU A 147 -4.24 16.29 14.08
C GLU A 147 -3.47 17.09 13.03
N ALA A 148 -2.44 17.83 13.46
CA ALA A 148 -1.56 18.55 12.55
C ALA A 148 -0.87 17.59 11.54
N ALA A 149 -0.43 16.41 11.99
CA ALA A 149 0.15 15.39 11.12
C ALA A 149 -0.89 14.80 10.14
N LEU A 150 -2.13 14.56 10.60
CA LEU A 150 -3.23 14.09 9.74
C LEU A 150 -3.59 15.12 8.66
N VAL A 151 -3.62 16.40 9.02
CA VAL A 151 -3.86 17.51 8.07
C VAL A 151 -2.76 17.53 7.02
N ARG A 152 -1.50 17.38 7.44
CA ARG A 152 -0.38 17.29 6.50
C ARG A 152 -0.53 16.09 5.56
N PHE A 153 -0.91 14.93 6.10
CA PHE A 153 -1.14 13.72 5.32
C PHE A 153 -2.24 13.94 4.28
N VAL A 154 -3.41 14.46 4.65
CA VAL A 154 -4.51 14.71 3.71
C VAL A 154 -4.07 15.65 2.57
N ARG A 155 -3.30 16.70 2.88
CA ARG A 155 -2.73 17.60 1.86
C ARG A 155 -1.80 16.87 0.88
N LEU A 156 -0.89 16.02 1.38
CA LEU A 156 0.02 15.23 0.55
C LEU A 156 -0.73 14.18 -0.27
N TYR A 157 -1.70 13.51 0.34
CA TYR A 157 -2.48 12.42 -0.24
C TYR A 157 -3.34 12.91 -1.41
N ARG A 158 -4.04 14.04 -1.23
CA ARG A 158 -4.80 14.72 -2.30
C ARG A 158 -3.92 15.17 -3.46
N ALA A 159 -2.73 15.66 -3.15
CA ALA A 159 -1.77 16.10 -4.16
C ALA A 159 -1.07 14.91 -4.87
N GLY A 160 -1.45 13.67 -4.57
CA GLY A 160 -0.86 12.46 -5.16
C GLY A 160 0.60 12.25 -4.79
N ARG A 161 1.06 12.82 -3.66
CA ARG A 161 2.47 12.73 -3.22
C ARG A 161 2.73 11.56 -2.29
N VAL A 162 1.68 10.99 -1.72
CA VAL A 162 1.72 9.80 -0.86
C VAL A 162 0.47 8.95 -1.07
N ASP A 163 0.58 7.66 -0.76
CA ASP A 163 -0.51 6.68 -0.79
C ASP A 163 -0.95 6.23 0.61
N GLY A 164 -0.20 6.58 1.67
CA GLY A 164 -0.52 6.15 3.03
C GLY A 164 0.23 6.94 4.12
N LEU A 165 -0.11 6.64 5.37
CA LEU A 165 0.46 7.26 6.56
C LEU A 165 0.86 6.18 7.57
N TYR A 166 2.07 6.28 8.10
CA TYR A 166 2.55 5.43 9.20
C TYR A 166 2.91 6.29 10.41
N PHE A 167 2.34 5.96 11.57
CA PHE A 167 2.70 6.59 12.84
C PHE A 167 3.70 5.72 13.60
N ALA A 168 4.95 6.16 13.63
CA ALA A 168 5.98 5.59 14.48
C ALA A 168 5.84 6.11 15.91
N VAL A 169 5.42 5.26 16.84
CA VAL A 169 5.26 5.61 18.27
C VAL A 169 6.08 4.69 19.16
N PRO A 170 6.59 5.19 20.30
CA PRO A 170 7.58 4.47 21.11
C PRO A 170 6.99 3.30 21.91
N THR A 171 5.68 3.25 22.12
CA THR A 171 5.03 2.23 22.95
C THR A 171 3.73 1.72 22.35
N ARG A 172 3.40 0.47 22.67
CA ARG A 172 2.11 -0.15 22.29
C ARG A 172 0.92 0.62 22.84
N THR A 173 0.99 1.15 24.06
CA THR A 173 -0.09 1.94 24.66
C THR A 173 -0.36 3.22 23.87
N ALA A 174 0.70 3.93 23.47
CA ALA A 174 0.57 5.10 22.59
C ALA A 174 -0.03 4.71 21.24
N ALA A 175 0.38 3.56 20.67
CA ALA A 175 -0.18 3.06 19.41
C ALA A 175 -1.69 2.79 19.50
N THR A 176 -2.16 2.13 20.56
CA THR A 176 -3.60 1.85 20.74
C THR A 176 -4.43 3.12 20.86
N GLN A 177 -3.95 4.10 21.64
CA GLN A 177 -4.65 5.39 21.80
C GLN A 177 -4.69 6.17 20.49
N LEU A 178 -3.56 6.19 19.77
CA LEU A 178 -3.44 6.89 18.49
C LEU A 178 -4.31 6.23 17.42
N HIS A 179 -4.33 4.90 17.36
CA HIS A 179 -5.15 4.14 16.42
C HIS A 179 -6.62 4.56 16.52
N GLY A 180 -7.20 4.60 17.72
CA GLY A 180 -8.59 5.03 17.91
C GLY A 180 -8.85 6.44 17.36
N ARG A 181 -7.95 7.40 17.64
CA ARG A 181 -8.06 8.78 17.14
C ARG A 181 -7.96 8.86 15.62
N VAL A 182 -7.03 8.11 15.02
CA VAL A 182 -6.88 8.05 13.56
C VAL A 182 -8.10 7.40 12.92
N THR A 183 -8.64 6.32 13.48
CA THR A 183 -9.87 5.68 12.99
C THR A 183 -11.05 6.66 12.98
N GLU A 184 -11.24 7.44 14.04
CA GLU A 184 -12.30 8.45 14.07
C GLU A 184 -12.08 9.58 13.06
N ALA A 185 -10.83 10.03 12.88
CA ALA A 185 -10.51 11.02 11.83
C ALA A 185 -10.77 10.47 10.43
N VAL A 186 -10.37 9.22 10.14
CA VAL A 186 -10.63 8.56 8.85
C VAL A 186 -12.14 8.43 8.59
N LYS A 187 -12.94 8.07 9.61
CA LYS A 187 -14.41 8.02 9.46
C LYS A 187 -15.02 9.36 9.07
N ARG A 188 -14.47 10.47 9.55
CA ARG A 188 -14.95 11.81 9.20
C ARG A 188 -14.47 12.25 7.82
N LEU A 189 -13.25 11.88 7.45
CA LEU A 189 -12.61 12.23 6.19
C LEU A 189 -13.16 11.48 4.98
N PHE A 190 -13.52 10.21 5.16
CA PHE A 190 -13.94 9.34 4.07
C PHE A 190 -15.41 8.93 4.26
N PRO A 191 -16.25 9.03 3.21
CA PRO A 191 -17.65 8.59 3.27
C PRO A 191 -17.76 7.08 3.53
N ASP A 192 -18.89 6.62 4.08
CA ASP A 192 -19.08 5.23 4.57
C ASP A 192 -18.75 4.11 3.54
N GLY A 193 -18.69 4.43 2.23
CA GLY A 193 -18.36 3.49 1.15
C GLY A 193 -16.97 3.66 0.52
N ALA A 194 -16.12 4.54 1.05
CA ALA A 194 -14.74 4.76 0.60
C ALA A 194 -13.71 4.62 1.74
N ARG A 195 -14.09 3.84 2.76
CA ARG A 195 -13.34 3.59 4.00
C ARG A 195 -12.68 2.23 3.99
#